data_AF-A0A8J6HNK0-F1
#
_entry.id   AF-A0A8J6HNK0-F1
#
_cell.length_a   1.000
_cell.length_b   1.000
_cell.length_c   1.000
_cell.angle_alpha   90.00
_cell.angle_beta   90.00
_cell.angle_gamma   90.00
#
_symmetry.space_group_name_H-M   'P 1'
#
loop_
_entity.id
_entity.type
_entity.pdbx_description
1 polymer ?
#
loop_
_entity_poly.entity_id
_entity_poly.type
_entity_poly.pdbx_seq_one_letter_code
_entity_poly.pdbx_strand_id
1 'polypeptide(L)'
;MGDSESSVGSIAGGGRYDNLVGMFDSKHKQVPCVGVSIGVERIFAVLEAKYAATNKKIRTTEIQVYVATAQKNLVEERMKLCRQLWDEGFKVEHSYKKNPKLLAQLQHCEEYSVPLAVILGESEIQKGVVKLREVNSRAEDRVGGNNLETNDYLTRESYLFAGTTSEVRSSSHHFVNQYIRKDGPFVEMMEDLGWTPLHCMVEKENVTVIKELLRQGANVSAHDNFNRTPLSIAACKAMMGFHSITLAKTVTPK
;
A
#
# COMPACT_ATOMS: atom_id res chain seq x y z
N MET A 1 -1.53 -30.29 -24.06
CA MET A 1 -0.15 -29.79 -23.91
C MET A 1 0.34 -29.36 -25.28
N GLY A 2 0.71 -28.11 -25.43
CA GLY A 2 1.20 -27.52 -26.66
C GLY A 2 1.37 -26.03 -26.44
N ASP A 3 2.49 -25.65 -25.83
CA ASP A 3 2.92 -24.28 -25.63
C ASP A 3 2.94 -23.55 -26.97
N SER A 4 1.94 -22.69 -27.21
CA SER A 4 2.11 -21.61 -28.17
C SER A 4 2.80 -20.47 -27.44
N GLU A 5 4.13 -20.56 -27.31
CA GLU A 5 4.96 -19.38 -27.11
C GLU A 5 4.60 -18.42 -28.25
N SER A 6 3.77 -17.43 -27.93
CA SER A 6 3.43 -16.36 -28.85
C SER A 6 4.75 -15.70 -29.23
N SER A 7 5.20 -15.93 -30.46
CA SER A 7 6.44 -15.39 -31.00
C SER A 7 6.35 -13.86 -30.96
N VAL A 8 6.89 -13.27 -29.89
CA VAL A 8 6.89 -11.84 -29.71
C VAL A 8 8.01 -11.31 -30.60
N GLY A 9 7.65 -10.84 -31.80
CA GLY A 9 8.59 -10.15 -32.70
C GLY A 9 9.23 -8.92 -32.02
N SER A 10 10.24 -8.32 -32.66
CA SER A 10 11.05 -7.23 -32.08
C SER A 10 10.22 -6.15 -31.38
N ILE A 11 10.49 -5.91 -30.09
CA ILE A 11 9.78 -4.95 -29.23
C ILE A 11 10.61 -3.67 -29.03
N ALA A 12 11.93 -3.80 -29.08
CA ALA A 12 12.86 -2.69 -28.95
C ALA A 12 13.93 -2.77 -30.05
N GLY A 13 14.52 -1.63 -30.37
CA GLY A 13 15.61 -1.52 -31.34
C GLY A 13 16.48 -0.33 -31.00
N GLY A 14 17.74 -0.37 -31.38
CA GLY A 14 18.68 0.69 -31.01
C GLY A 14 20.03 0.50 -31.67
N GLY A 15 20.91 1.46 -31.48
CA GLY A 15 22.25 1.43 -32.04
C GLY A 15 22.99 2.75 -31.89
N ARG A 16 24.20 2.76 -32.42
CA ARG A 16 25.07 3.93 -32.50
C ARG A 16 24.82 4.67 -33.82
N TYR A 17 24.75 6.00 -33.78
CA TYR A 17 24.38 6.85 -34.92
C TYR A 17 25.10 8.21 -34.92
N ASP A 18 26.44 8.18 -34.87
CA ASP A 18 27.28 9.36 -34.68
C ASP A 18 27.13 10.45 -35.75
N ASN A 19 26.71 10.07 -36.96
CA ASN A 19 26.65 10.98 -38.10
C ASN A 19 25.30 11.69 -38.23
N LEU A 20 24.25 11.23 -37.53
CA LEU A 20 22.89 11.78 -37.71
C LEU A 20 22.79 13.22 -37.21
N VAL A 21 23.37 13.53 -36.06
CA VAL A 21 23.32 14.89 -35.49
C VAL A 21 24.14 15.87 -36.34
N GLY A 22 25.27 15.41 -36.88
CA GLY A 22 26.15 16.21 -37.73
C GLY A 22 25.55 16.62 -39.09
N MET A 23 24.47 15.97 -39.54
CA MET A 23 23.73 16.37 -40.75
C MET A 23 22.95 17.68 -40.56
N PHE A 24 22.61 18.03 -39.31
CA PHE A 24 21.85 19.24 -38.98
C PHE A 24 22.73 20.37 -38.44
N ASP A 25 24.02 20.12 -38.20
CA ASP A 25 24.98 21.14 -37.78
C ASP A 25 25.56 21.88 -38.99
N SER A 26 25.49 23.22 -38.99
CA SER A 26 25.98 24.05 -40.11
C SER A 26 27.49 23.96 -40.34
N LYS A 27 28.25 23.42 -39.38
CA LYS A 27 29.71 23.20 -39.47
C LYS A 27 30.05 21.71 -39.65
N HIS A 28 29.04 20.85 -39.88
CA HIS A 28 29.17 19.40 -39.98
C HIS A 28 29.98 18.77 -38.83
N LYS A 29 29.86 19.33 -37.63
CA LYS A 29 30.49 18.77 -36.44
C LYS A 29 29.87 17.42 -36.12
N GLN A 30 30.69 16.37 -36.14
CA GLN A 30 30.26 15.03 -35.76
C GLN A 30 30.03 14.94 -34.25
N VAL A 31 28.89 14.40 -33.83
CA VAL A 31 28.51 14.23 -32.42
C VAL A 31 28.15 12.76 -32.21
N PRO A 32 29.03 11.96 -31.58
CA PRO A 32 28.78 10.54 -31.39
C PRO A 32 27.57 10.33 -30.48
N CYS A 33 26.70 9.41 -30.89
CA CYS A 33 25.40 9.18 -30.25
C CYS A 33 25.08 7.68 -30.22
N VAL A 34 24.49 7.23 -29.12
CA VAL A 34 23.91 5.89 -28.99
C VAL A 34 22.54 6.03 -28.36
N GLY A 35 21.59 5.22 -28.83
CA GLY A 35 20.22 5.28 -28.34
C GLY A 35 19.50 3.96 -28.53
N VAL A 36 18.42 3.82 -27.77
CA VAL A 36 17.49 2.71 -27.86
C VAL A 36 16.08 3.27 -27.88
N SER A 37 15.20 2.58 -28.61
CA SER A 37 13.79 2.87 -28.69
C SER A 37 13.01 1.60 -28.36
N ILE A 38 11.92 1.77 -27.64
CA ILE A 38 11.02 0.69 -27.22
C ILE A 38 9.65 0.98 -27.81
N GLY A 39 9.10 0.03 -28.55
CA GLY A 39 7.76 0.11 -29.13
C GLY A 39 6.68 -0.20 -28.09
N VAL A 40 6.32 0.80 -27.29
CA VAL A 40 5.31 0.66 -26.21
C VAL A 40 3.94 0.18 -26.71
N GLU A 41 3.55 0.55 -27.93
CA GLU A 41 2.29 0.10 -28.55
C GLU A 41 2.24 -1.42 -28.69
N ARG A 42 3.36 -2.04 -29.07
CA ARG A 42 3.47 -3.50 -29.20
C ARG A 42 3.46 -4.19 -27.84
N ILE A 43 4.04 -3.56 -26.82
CA ILE A 43 3.98 -4.03 -25.43
C ILE A 43 2.53 -4.06 -24.95
N PHE A 44 1.77 -2.98 -25.17
CA PHE A 44 0.37 -2.91 -24.76
C PHE A 44 -0.49 -3.97 -25.46
N ALA A 45 -0.35 -4.16 -26.77
CA ALA A 45 -1.11 -5.19 -27.48
C ALA A 45 -0.87 -6.61 -26.93
N VAL A 46 0.40 -6.95 -26.60
CA VAL A 46 0.75 -8.25 -26.02
C VAL A 46 0.20 -8.38 -24.59
N LEU A 47 0.29 -7.32 -23.80
CA LEU A 47 -0.27 -7.30 -22.44
C LEU A 47 -1.78 -7.48 -22.47
N GLU A 48 -2.50 -6.71 -23.28
CA GLU A 48 -3.96 -6.81 -23.44
C GLU A 48 -4.40 -8.21 -23.82
N ALA A 49 -3.72 -8.85 -24.78
CA ALA A 49 -4.01 -10.23 -25.17
C ALA A 49 -3.80 -11.24 -24.02
N LYS A 50 -2.72 -11.07 -23.23
CA LYS A 50 -2.46 -11.91 -22.04
C LYS A 50 -3.49 -11.70 -20.94
N TYR A 51 -3.89 -10.45 -20.68
CA TYR A 51 -4.91 -10.13 -19.68
C TYR A 51 -6.30 -10.64 -20.11
N ALA A 52 -6.64 -10.53 -21.40
CA ALA A 52 -7.87 -11.10 -21.94
C ALA A 52 -7.93 -12.64 -21.76
N ALA A 53 -6.80 -13.34 -21.95
CA ALA A 53 -6.71 -14.78 -21.70
C ALA A 53 -6.84 -15.16 -20.22
N THR A 54 -6.42 -14.27 -19.30
CA THR A 54 -6.49 -14.50 -17.85
C THR A 54 -7.89 -14.22 -17.27
N ASN A 55 -8.80 -13.64 -18.07
CA ASN A 55 -10.17 -13.25 -17.68
C ASN A 55 -10.23 -12.41 -16.38
N LYS A 56 -9.13 -11.74 -16.04
CA LYS A 56 -9.01 -10.88 -14.85
C LYS A 56 -9.39 -9.47 -15.27
N LYS A 57 -10.47 -8.93 -14.69
CA LYS A 57 -10.94 -7.58 -14.98
C LYS A 57 -9.87 -6.56 -14.58
N ILE A 58 -9.41 -5.77 -15.55
CA ILE A 58 -8.46 -4.68 -15.29
C ILE A 58 -9.22 -3.54 -14.64
N ARG A 59 -8.73 -3.06 -13.50
CA ARG A 59 -9.31 -1.91 -12.81
C ARG A 59 -8.90 -0.64 -13.52
N THR A 60 -9.87 0.19 -13.88
CA THR A 60 -9.65 1.51 -14.47
C THR A 60 -9.52 2.62 -13.42
N THR A 61 -9.94 2.33 -12.19
CA THR A 61 -9.95 3.29 -11.08
C THR A 61 -9.13 2.75 -9.90
N GLU A 62 -8.47 3.68 -9.20
CA GLU A 62 -7.64 3.38 -8.03
C GLU A 62 -8.42 3.50 -6.71
N ILE A 63 -9.75 3.50 -6.78
CA ILE A 63 -10.62 3.70 -5.62
C ILE A 63 -10.46 2.53 -4.66
N GLN A 64 -10.17 2.85 -3.41
CA GLN A 64 -9.98 1.86 -2.36
C GLN A 64 -11.26 1.66 -1.56
N VAL A 65 -11.99 2.76 -1.32
CA VAL A 65 -13.16 2.74 -0.43
C VAL A 65 -14.35 3.42 -1.11
N TYR A 66 -15.50 2.78 -1.05
CA TYR A 66 -16.76 3.36 -1.50
C TYR A 66 -17.67 3.66 -0.31
N VAL A 67 -18.13 4.90 -0.15
CA VAL A 67 -19.09 5.23 0.92
C VAL A 67 -20.52 5.08 0.41
N ALA A 68 -21.20 4.08 0.94
CA ALA A 68 -22.58 3.71 0.67
C ALA A 68 -23.52 4.16 1.80
N THR A 69 -24.79 4.35 1.46
CA THR A 69 -25.84 4.75 2.40
C THR A 69 -27.12 4.01 2.07
N ALA A 70 -27.74 3.36 3.05
CA ALA A 70 -28.99 2.64 2.82
C ALA A 70 -30.25 3.54 2.93
N GLN A 71 -30.15 4.64 3.69
CA GLN A 71 -31.27 5.52 4.01
C GLN A 71 -31.22 6.84 3.26
N LYS A 72 -32.31 7.60 3.37
CA LYS A 72 -32.49 8.88 2.69
C LYS A 72 -31.86 10.02 3.49
N ASN A 73 -31.50 11.12 2.81
CA ASN A 73 -31.03 12.37 3.41
C ASN A 73 -29.69 12.31 4.17
N LEU A 74 -28.89 11.25 4.01
CA LEU A 74 -27.56 11.11 4.61
C LEU A 74 -26.42 11.63 3.71
N VAL A 75 -26.70 12.60 2.84
CA VAL A 75 -25.71 13.13 1.90
C VAL A 75 -24.61 13.89 2.63
N GLU A 76 -24.99 14.71 3.62
CA GLU A 76 -24.05 15.51 4.40
C GLU A 76 -23.09 14.64 5.21
N GLU A 77 -23.62 13.64 5.91
CA GLU A 77 -22.82 12.70 6.71
C GLU A 77 -21.87 11.87 5.85
N ARG A 78 -22.33 11.43 4.67
CA ARG A 78 -21.47 10.76 3.70
C ARG A 78 -20.32 11.66 3.25
N MET A 79 -20.59 12.93 2.97
CA MET A 79 -19.58 13.88 2.53
C MET A 79 -18.57 14.21 3.65
N LYS A 80 -19.04 14.30 4.90
CA LYS A 80 -18.16 14.43 6.08
C LYS A 80 -17.22 13.24 6.22
N LEU A 81 -17.74 12.01 6.09
CA LEU A 81 -16.92 10.81 6.15
C LEU A 81 -15.92 10.74 4.98
N CYS A 82 -16.35 11.06 3.76
CA CYS A 82 -15.44 11.11 2.61
C CYS A 82 -14.30 12.10 2.85
N ARG A 83 -14.60 13.27 3.42
CA ARG A 83 -13.57 14.25 3.77
C ARG A 83 -12.58 13.70 4.79
N GLN A 84 -13.05 13.07 5.87
CA GLN A 84 -12.17 12.45 6.87
C GLN A 84 -11.25 11.41 6.25
N LEU A 85 -11.80 10.54 5.39
CA LEU A 85 -11.01 9.52 4.71
C LEU A 85 -10.02 10.12 3.69
N TRP A 86 -10.37 11.22 3.02
CA TRP A 86 -9.45 11.95 2.14
C TRP A 86 -8.32 12.64 2.93
N ASP A 87 -8.63 13.21 4.09
CA ASP A 87 -7.63 13.82 5.00
C ASP A 87 -6.63 12.76 5.51
N GLU A 88 -7.07 11.51 5.64
CA GLU A 88 -6.23 10.33 5.94
C GLU A 88 -5.47 9.78 4.72
N GLY A 89 -5.75 10.28 3.50
CA GLY A 89 -5.08 9.86 2.27
C GLY A 89 -5.72 8.67 1.55
N PHE A 90 -6.89 8.20 1.96
CA PHE A 90 -7.61 7.14 1.26
C PHE A 90 -8.26 7.64 -0.03
N LYS A 91 -8.22 6.80 -1.08
CA LYS A 91 -8.90 7.08 -2.35
C LYS A 91 -10.36 6.66 -2.25
N VAL A 92 -11.21 7.64 -1.94
CA VAL A 92 -12.64 7.39 -1.63
C VAL A 92 -13.56 7.96 -2.69
N GLU A 93 -14.59 7.20 -3.04
CA GLU A 93 -15.70 7.67 -3.88
C GLU A 93 -17.05 7.49 -3.18
N HIS A 94 -18.04 8.30 -3.55
CA HIS A 94 -19.43 8.13 -3.14
C HIS A 94 -20.40 8.41 -4.30
N SER A 95 -21.66 7.98 -4.17
CA SER A 95 -22.68 8.30 -5.18
C SER A 95 -23.05 9.78 -5.18
N TYR A 96 -23.14 10.41 -6.36
CA TYR A 96 -23.61 11.80 -6.53
C TYR A 96 -25.13 11.96 -6.39
N LYS A 97 -25.88 10.85 -6.32
CA LYS A 97 -27.34 10.90 -6.11
C LYS A 97 -27.65 11.22 -4.65
N LYS A 98 -28.71 12.00 -4.42
CA LYS A 98 -29.16 12.32 -3.05
C LYS A 98 -29.54 11.05 -2.27
N ASN A 99 -30.33 10.18 -2.89
CA ASN A 99 -30.82 8.94 -2.26
C ASN A 99 -30.56 7.74 -3.20
N PRO A 100 -29.33 7.22 -3.24
CA PRO A 100 -29.01 6.03 -4.03
C PRO A 100 -29.61 4.79 -3.37
N LYS A 101 -30.04 3.81 -4.17
CA LYS A 101 -30.38 2.48 -3.63
C LYS A 101 -29.08 1.75 -3.30
N LEU A 102 -29.02 1.10 -2.13
CA LEU A 102 -27.84 0.33 -1.71
C LEU A 102 -27.42 -0.73 -2.74
N LEU A 103 -28.38 -1.42 -3.34
CA LEU A 103 -28.09 -2.42 -4.38
C LEU A 103 -27.32 -1.83 -5.56
N ALA A 104 -27.72 -0.63 -6.03
CA ALA A 104 -27.04 0.04 -7.14
C ALA A 104 -25.64 0.52 -6.75
N GLN A 105 -25.43 0.87 -5.48
CA GLN A 105 -24.10 1.23 -4.95
C GLN A 105 -23.18 0.01 -4.90
N LEU A 106 -23.68 -1.14 -4.43
CA LEU A 106 -22.90 -2.37 -4.38
C LEU A 106 -22.58 -2.89 -5.80
N GLN A 107 -23.54 -2.80 -6.72
CA GLN A 107 -23.31 -3.11 -8.15
C GLN A 107 -22.21 -2.22 -8.75
N HIS A 108 -22.20 -0.92 -8.42
CA HIS A 108 -21.11 -0.03 -8.82
C HIS A 108 -19.76 -0.48 -8.23
N CYS A 109 -19.73 -0.89 -6.97
CA CYS A 109 -18.50 -1.40 -6.35
C CYS A 109 -18.00 -2.68 -7.06
N GLU A 110 -18.90 -3.60 -7.40
CA GLU A 110 -18.58 -4.81 -8.16
C GLU A 110 -18.10 -4.48 -9.59
N GLU A 111 -18.74 -3.51 -10.25
CA GLU A 111 -18.38 -3.09 -11.61
C GLU A 111 -16.99 -2.45 -11.67
N TYR A 112 -16.67 -1.56 -10.73
CA TYR A 112 -15.35 -0.92 -10.66
C TYR A 112 -14.33 -1.71 -9.84
N SER A 113 -14.71 -2.92 -9.39
CA SER A 113 -13.92 -3.81 -8.53
C SER A 113 -13.34 -3.09 -7.31
N VAL A 114 -14.11 -2.20 -6.70
CA VAL A 114 -13.73 -1.52 -5.46
C VAL A 114 -13.68 -2.56 -4.34
N PRO A 115 -12.59 -2.63 -3.55
CA PRO A 115 -12.41 -3.71 -2.58
C PRO A 115 -13.31 -3.54 -1.35
N LEU A 116 -13.46 -2.29 -0.87
CA LEU A 116 -14.19 -2.00 0.36
C LEU A 116 -15.38 -1.04 0.13
N ALA A 117 -16.51 -1.38 0.73
CA ALA A 117 -17.66 -0.49 0.87
C ALA A 117 -17.94 -0.16 2.35
N VAL A 118 -17.99 1.13 2.69
CA VAL A 118 -18.38 1.63 4.01
C VAL A 118 -19.85 1.99 3.97
N ILE A 119 -20.68 1.35 4.78
CA ILE A 119 -22.13 1.56 4.82
C ILE A 119 -22.49 2.42 6.03
N LEU A 120 -23.12 3.56 5.74
CA LEU A 120 -23.67 4.48 6.73
C LEU A 120 -25.19 4.37 6.82
N GLY A 121 -25.69 4.38 8.05
CA GLY A 121 -27.10 4.47 8.39
C GLY A 121 -27.32 5.30 9.67
N GLU A 122 -28.55 5.72 9.92
CA GLU A 122 -28.99 6.51 11.06
C GLU A 122 -28.71 5.80 12.38
N SER A 123 -28.91 4.48 12.43
CA SER A 123 -28.60 3.67 13.62
C SER A 123 -27.10 3.58 13.89
N GLU A 124 -26.31 3.57 12.84
CA GLU A 124 -24.85 3.57 12.86
C GLU A 124 -24.33 4.95 13.31
N ILE A 125 -24.89 6.04 12.78
CA ILE A 125 -24.55 7.42 13.15
C ILE A 125 -24.86 7.69 14.63
N GLN A 126 -26.06 7.31 15.11
CA GLN A 126 -26.43 7.50 16.52
C GLN A 126 -25.52 6.75 17.50
N LYS A 127 -25.03 5.58 17.08
CA LYS A 127 -24.10 4.76 17.87
C LYS A 127 -22.64 5.17 17.67
N GLY A 128 -22.37 6.08 16.74
CA GLY A 128 -21.03 6.39 16.28
C GLY A 128 -20.30 5.12 15.88
N VAL A 129 -20.85 4.33 14.97
CA VAL A 129 -20.22 3.13 14.38
C VAL A 129 -20.37 3.20 12.86
N VAL A 130 -19.53 2.49 12.11
CA VAL A 130 -19.68 2.31 10.65
C VAL A 130 -19.67 0.81 10.32
N LYS A 131 -20.37 0.42 9.26
CA LYS A 131 -20.32 -0.94 8.74
C LYS A 131 -19.30 -1.01 7.61
N LEU A 132 -18.34 -1.90 7.72
CA LEU A 132 -17.39 -2.20 6.65
C LEU A 132 -17.83 -3.46 5.95
N ARG A 133 -17.90 -3.41 4.62
CA ARG A 133 -18.24 -4.55 3.79
C ARG A 133 -17.18 -4.75 2.73
N GLU A 134 -16.56 -5.92 2.75
CA GLU A 134 -15.69 -6.36 1.66
C GLU A 134 -16.56 -6.78 0.47
N VAL A 135 -16.24 -6.26 -0.71
CA VAL A 135 -17.06 -6.48 -1.91
C VAL A 135 -16.84 -7.88 -2.47
N ASN A 136 -15.61 -8.40 -2.36
CA ASN A 136 -15.24 -9.73 -2.86
C ASN A 136 -15.76 -10.85 -1.95
N SER A 137 -15.51 -10.77 -0.65
CA SER A 137 -15.90 -11.82 0.31
C SER A 137 -17.36 -11.70 0.77
N ARG A 138 -17.97 -10.51 0.59
CA ARG A 138 -19.29 -10.14 1.14
C ARG A 138 -19.34 -10.21 2.66
N ALA A 139 -18.20 -10.29 3.35
CA ALA A 139 -18.12 -10.22 4.79
C ALA A 139 -18.49 -8.81 5.27
N GLU A 140 -19.20 -8.72 6.39
CA GLU A 140 -19.63 -7.46 7.00
C GLU A 140 -19.09 -7.39 8.44
N ASP A 141 -18.31 -6.35 8.72
CA ASP A 141 -17.78 -6.03 10.04
C ASP A 141 -18.30 -4.68 10.54
N ARG A 142 -18.35 -4.50 11.85
CA ARG A 142 -18.78 -3.25 12.50
C ARG A 142 -17.59 -2.61 13.20
N VAL A 143 -17.29 -1.36 12.83
CA VAL A 143 -16.15 -0.61 13.38
C VAL A 143 -16.66 0.60 14.14
N GLY A 144 -16.11 0.84 15.34
CA GLY A 144 -16.46 1.98 16.18
C GLY A 144 -15.97 3.31 15.60
N GLY A 145 -16.82 4.33 15.62
CA GLY A 145 -16.62 5.68 15.10
C GLY A 145 -15.61 6.52 15.86
N ASN A 146 -15.32 6.18 17.12
CA ASN A 146 -14.21 6.77 17.88
C ASN A 146 -12.86 6.13 17.50
N ASN A 147 -12.89 5.03 16.76
CA ASN A 147 -11.78 4.30 16.16
C ASN A 147 -11.95 4.25 14.63
N LEU A 148 -12.41 5.33 14.00
CA LEU A 148 -12.07 5.59 12.60
C LEU A 148 -10.57 5.92 12.45
N GLU A 149 -9.70 5.35 13.29
CA GLU A 149 -8.45 4.82 12.80
C GLU A 149 -8.79 3.71 11.79
N THR A 150 -9.26 4.13 10.62
CA THR A 150 -9.45 3.31 9.42
C THR A 150 -8.16 2.54 9.09
N ASN A 151 -7.04 2.99 9.65
CA ASN A 151 -5.75 2.32 9.73
C ASN A 151 -5.82 0.84 10.15
N ASP A 152 -6.76 0.41 11.02
CA ASP A 152 -6.69 -0.93 11.61
C ASP A 152 -7.47 -2.03 10.86
N TYR A 153 -8.52 -1.65 10.12
CA TYR A 153 -9.31 -2.59 9.32
C TYR A 153 -8.93 -2.59 7.83
N LEU A 154 -8.46 -1.46 7.28
CA LEU A 154 -8.02 -1.39 5.87
C LEU A 154 -6.64 -1.99 5.60
N THR A 155 -5.80 -2.16 6.63
CA THR A 155 -4.52 -2.89 6.49
C THR A 155 -4.68 -4.41 6.55
N ARG A 156 -5.89 -4.94 6.75
CA ARG A 156 -6.13 -6.39 6.86
C ARG A 156 -6.22 -7.12 5.51
N GLU A 157 -6.54 -6.42 4.41
CA GLU A 157 -6.61 -7.01 3.05
C GLU A 157 -5.33 -6.86 2.22
N SER A 158 -4.16 -6.72 2.84
CA SER A 158 -2.88 -7.04 2.17
C SER A 158 -2.52 -8.53 2.24
N TYR A 159 -3.35 -9.39 2.85
CA TYR A 159 -3.06 -10.81 3.09
C TYR A 159 -3.37 -11.79 1.94
N LEU A 160 -3.70 -11.32 0.72
CA LEU A 160 -3.95 -12.23 -0.41
C LEU A 160 -3.12 -11.97 -1.68
N PHE A 161 -2.06 -11.15 -1.59
CA PHE A 161 -1.08 -11.07 -2.67
C PHE A 161 0.30 -11.52 -2.18
N ALA A 162 0.43 -12.85 -2.04
CA ALA A 162 1.72 -13.50 -2.10
C ALA A 162 2.31 -13.22 -3.49
N GLY A 163 3.31 -12.34 -3.56
CA GLY A 163 4.02 -12.06 -4.80
C GLY A 163 4.75 -10.73 -4.75
N THR A 164 6.05 -10.80 -4.48
CA THR A 164 7.08 -9.77 -4.66
C THR A 164 7.23 -8.71 -3.56
N THR A 165 8.33 -8.88 -2.86
CA THR A 165 8.99 -8.02 -1.89
C THR A 165 9.47 -6.71 -2.56
N SER A 166 8.79 -5.58 -2.35
CA SER A 166 9.43 -4.25 -2.48
C SER A 166 8.59 -3.05 -2.03
N GLU A 167 7.27 -3.14 -1.83
CA GLU A 167 6.44 -1.93 -1.59
C GLU A 167 5.96 -1.68 -0.15
N VAL A 168 6.39 -2.44 0.85
CA VAL A 168 5.95 -2.25 2.26
C VAL A 168 6.70 -1.12 2.98
N ARG A 169 7.27 -0.15 2.25
CA ARG A 169 8.21 0.83 2.81
C ARG A 169 7.56 2.07 3.42
N SER A 170 6.23 2.23 3.39
CA SER A 170 5.60 3.55 3.57
C SER A 170 4.65 3.74 4.75
N SER A 171 4.25 2.72 5.51
CA SER A 171 3.17 2.90 6.51
C SER A 171 3.61 2.55 7.93
N SER A 172 3.98 3.58 8.69
CA SER A 172 4.45 3.56 10.09
C SER A 172 3.46 2.95 11.09
N HIS A 173 2.20 2.73 10.70
CA HIS A 173 1.15 2.14 11.54
C HIS A 173 0.91 0.63 11.28
N HIS A 174 1.31 0.08 10.12
CA HIS A 174 0.98 -1.30 9.72
C HIS A 174 1.64 -2.37 10.59
N PHE A 175 2.85 -2.09 11.09
CA PHE A 175 3.62 -3.05 11.89
C PHE A 175 3.11 -3.22 13.32
N VAL A 176 2.40 -2.22 13.86
CA VAL A 176 2.15 -2.11 15.31
C VAL A 176 1.14 -3.16 15.79
N ASN A 177 0.07 -3.40 15.01
CA ASN A 177 -1.02 -4.28 15.44
C ASN A 177 -0.84 -5.77 15.13
N GLN A 178 0.20 -6.15 14.39
CA GLN A 178 0.53 -7.57 14.21
C GLN A 178 1.24 -8.17 15.44
N TYR A 179 1.94 -7.33 16.23
CA TYR A 179 2.75 -7.77 17.37
C TYR A 179 2.07 -7.59 18.75
N ILE A 180 1.01 -6.78 18.83
CA ILE A 180 0.27 -6.55 20.09
C ILE A 180 -0.94 -7.49 20.16
N ARG A 181 -0.71 -8.79 20.41
CA ARG A 181 -1.76 -9.65 20.97
C ARG A 181 -1.69 -9.57 22.50
N LYS A 182 -2.80 -9.21 23.14
CA LYS A 182 -2.91 -9.07 24.60
C LYS A 182 -2.62 -10.36 25.39
N ASP A 183 -2.65 -11.54 24.76
CA ASP A 183 -2.40 -12.82 25.42
C ASP A 183 -1.74 -13.83 24.45
N GLY A 184 -0.42 -13.76 24.26
CA GLY A 184 0.32 -14.79 23.52
C GLY A 184 1.82 -14.52 23.41
N PRO A 185 2.67 -15.56 23.33
CA PRO A 185 4.12 -15.40 23.33
C PRO A 185 4.60 -14.61 22.10
N PHE A 186 5.60 -13.74 22.32
CA PHE A 186 6.32 -12.98 21.30
C PHE A 186 6.62 -13.88 20.10
N VAL A 187 5.90 -13.69 18.99
CA VAL A 187 6.27 -14.38 17.74
C VAL A 187 7.41 -13.58 17.15
N GLU A 188 8.65 -13.98 17.42
CA GLU A 188 9.83 -13.51 16.71
C GLU A 188 9.74 -13.99 15.26
N MET A 189 8.99 -13.29 14.40
CA MET A 189 8.93 -13.62 12.99
C MET A 189 10.17 -13.08 12.29
N MET A 190 11.06 -13.98 11.85
CA MET A 190 12.16 -13.65 10.96
C MET A 190 11.60 -13.24 9.60
N GLU A 191 11.76 -11.96 9.24
CA GLU A 191 11.85 -11.56 7.83
C GLU A 191 13.07 -12.26 7.17
N ASP A 192 13.18 -12.25 5.84
CA ASP A 192 14.31 -12.86 5.10
C ASP A 192 15.70 -12.37 5.56
N LEU A 193 15.76 -11.23 6.27
CA LEU A 193 16.96 -10.61 6.83
C LEU A 193 17.19 -10.89 8.32
N GLY A 194 16.35 -11.73 8.96
CA GLY A 194 16.44 -12.03 10.39
C GLY A 194 16.01 -10.87 11.29
N TRP A 195 15.20 -9.94 10.78
CA TRP A 195 14.82 -8.74 11.51
C TRP A 195 13.77 -9.02 12.57
N THR A 196 13.99 -8.46 13.76
CA THR A 196 12.98 -8.39 14.81
C THR A 196 12.14 -7.12 14.66
N PRO A 197 10.94 -7.05 15.28
CA PRO A 197 10.08 -5.85 15.20
C PRO A 197 10.81 -4.58 15.66
N LEU A 198 11.73 -4.72 16.62
CA LEU A 198 12.52 -3.62 17.13
C LEU A 198 13.53 -3.09 16.09
N HIS A 199 14.11 -3.94 15.23
CA HIS A 199 14.96 -3.51 14.11
C HIS A 199 14.17 -2.63 13.13
N CYS A 200 12.97 -3.09 12.74
CA CYS A 200 12.11 -2.38 11.81
C CYS A 200 11.67 -1.02 12.38
N MET A 201 11.30 -0.96 13.66
CA MET A 201 10.84 0.29 14.28
C MET A 201 11.97 1.31 14.45
N VAL A 202 13.19 0.86 14.75
CA VAL A 202 14.38 1.73 14.82
C VAL A 202 14.72 2.32 13.45
N GLU A 203 14.66 1.53 12.38
CA GLU A 203 14.88 1.99 11.01
C GLU A 203 13.88 3.08 10.58
N LYS A 204 12.66 3.06 11.15
CA LYS A 204 11.56 3.99 10.87
C LYS A 204 11.45 5.18 11.82
N GLU A 205 12.31 5.26 12.84
CA GLU A 205 12.33 6.34 13.85
C GLU A 205 11.02 6.52 14.65
N ASN A 206 10.20 5.47 14.79
CA ASN A 206 8.92 5.56 15.50
C ASN A 206 9.08 5.40 17.02
N VAL A 207 9.40 6.50 17.72
CA VAL A 207 9.68 6.53 19.16
C VAL A 207 8.52 6.01 20.02
N THR A 208 7.27 6.28 19.64
CA THR A 208 6.08 5.89 20.41
C THR A 208 5.96 4.37 20.48
N VAL A 209 6.15 3.70 19.34
CA VAL A 209 6.06 2.23 19.25
C VAL A 209 7.28 1.57 19.88
N ILE A 210 8.48 2.15 19.73
CA ILE A 210 9.69 1.64 20.38
C ILE A 210 9.51 1.60 21.90
N LYS A 211 8.96 2.67 22.50
CA LYS A 211 8.70 2.71 23.94
C LYS A 211 7.72 1.64 24.39
N GLU A 212 6.67 1.38 23.62
CA GLU A 212 5.68 0.36 23.95
C GLU A 212 6.26 -1.05 23.83
N LEU A 213 7.03 -1.34 22.78
CA LEU A 213 7.73 -2.63 22.62
C LEU A 213 8.73 -2.88 23.75
N LEU A 214 9.46 -1.86 24.19
CA LEU A 214 10.37 -1.95 25.34
C LEU A 214 9.60 -2.21 26.64
N ARG A 215 8.44 -1.56 26.82
CA ARG A 215 7.56 -1.80 27.98
C ARG A 215 7.02 -3.23 28.02
N GLN A 216 6.80 -3.83 26.85
CA GLN A 216 6.32 -5.20 26.70
C GLN A 216 7.46 -6.24 26.72
N GLY A 217 8.72 -5.83 26.91
CA GLY A 217 9.85 -6.74 27.09
C GLY A 217 10.52 -7.22 25.80
N ALA A 218 10.43 -6.46 24.70
CA ALA A 218 11.12 -6.78 23.46
C ALA A 218 12.64 -6.91 23.66
N ASN A 219 13.24 -7.92 23.02
CA ASN A 219 14.68 -8.18 23.12
C ASN A 219 15.50 -7.11 22.38
N VAL A 220 16.16 -6.23 23.15
CA VAL A 220 17.07 -5.18 22.64
C VAL A 220 18.39 -5.71 22.09
N SER A 221 18.75 -6.95 22.46
CA SER A 221 20.00 -7.61 22.07
C SER A 221 19.82 -8.63 20.94
N ALA A 222 18.65 -8.67 20.31
CA ALA A 222 18.45 -9.54 19.15
C ALA A 222 19.40 -9.16 18.01
N HIS A 223 19.93 -10.17 17.31
CA HIS A 223 20.84 -9.99 16.18
C HIS A 223 20.13 -10.37 14.89
N ASP A 224 20.27 -9.55 13.85
CA ASP A 224 19.83 -9.92 12.50
C ASP A 224 20.82 -10.86 11.80
N ASN A 225 20.53 -11.26 10.55
CA ASN A 225 21.41 -12.11 9.76
C ASN A 225 22.77 -11.46 9.43
N PHE A 226 22.93 -10.16 9.67
CA PHE A 226 24.18 -9.41 9.56
C PHE A 226 24.85 -9.16 10.92
N ASN A 227 24.36 -9.84 11.97
CA ASN A 227 24.82 -9.72 13.34
C ASN A 227 24.69 -8.29 13.91
N ARG A 228 23.75 -7.51 13.36
CA ARG A 228 23.43 -6.15 13.81
C ARG A 228 22.35 -6.23 14.86
N THR A 229 22.50 -5.41 15.90
CA THR A 229 21.45 -5.17 16.90
C THR A 229 20.59 -3.97 16.50
N PRO A 230 19.38 -3.80 17.07
CA PRO A 230 18.59 -2.58 16.87
C PRO A 230 19.38 -1.32 17.27
N LEU A 231 20.21 -1.42 18.31
CA LEU A 231 21.10 -0.32 18.72
C LEU A 231 22.15 0.02 17.65
N SER A 232 22.72 -0.99 16.98
CA SER A 232 23.68 -0.75 15.90
C SER A 232 23.04 -0.03 14.70
N ILE A 233 21.77 -0.31 14.39
CA ILE A 233 21.00 0.41 13.37
C ILE A 233 20.76 1.87 13.80
N ALA A 234 20.34 2.09 15.05
CA ALA A 234 20.15 3.44 15.60
C ALA A 234 21.44 4.27 15.51
N ALA A 235 22.59 3.66 15.83
CA ALA A 235 23.90 4.30 15.76
C ALA A 235 24.28 4.67 14.31
N CYS A 236 24.09 3.75 13.36
CA CYS A 236 24.32 4.02 11.93
C CYS A 236 23.46 5.19 11.42
N LYS A 237 22.19 5.28 11.83
CA LYS A 237 21.31 6.40 11.47
C LYS A 237 21.76 7.73 12.05
N ALA A 238 22.30 7.72 13.29
CA ALA A 238 22.84 8.92 13.93
C ALA A 238 24.02 9.52 13.16
N MET A 239 24.89 8.65 12.63
CA MET A 239 26.02 9.08 11.81
C MET A 239 25.59 9.66 10.46
N MET A 240 24.40 9.29 9.97
CA MET A 240 23.83 9.78 8.71
C MET A 240 23.04 11.10 8.85
N GLY A 241 22.99 11.72 10.05
CA GLY A 241 22.42 13.06 10.25
C GLY A 241 20.89 13.11 10.43
N PHE A 242 20.24 11.95 10.57
CA PHE A 242 18.82 11.89 10.97
C PHE A 242 18.71 12.04 12.51
N HIS A 243 17.58 12.54 13.03
CA HIS A 243 17.39 13.04 14.41
C HIS A 243 17.44 11.95 15.52
N SER A 244 18.50 11.14 15.60
CA SER A 244 18.48 9.86 16.32
C SER A 244 19.27 9.77 17.64
N ILE A 245 19.75 10.90 18.20
CA ILE A 245 20.34 10.89 19.56
C ILE A 245 19.32 10.41 20.60
N THR A 246 18.04 10.75 20.42
CA THR A 246 16.95 10.29 21.30
C THR A 246 16.69 8.79 21.13
N LEU A 247 16.79 8.25 19.91
CA LEU A 247 16.55 6.84 19.61
C LEU A 247 17.61 5.92 20.21
N ALA A 248 18.90 6.29 20.08
CA ALA A 248 19.99 5.55 20.69
C ALA A 248 19.84 5.47 22.22
N LYS A 249 19.45 6.57 22.87
CA LYS A 249 19.17 6.60 24.32
C LYS A 249 17.96 5.77 24.74
N THR A 250 16.97 5.60 23.87
CA THR A 250 15.78 4.80 24.20
C THR A 250 16.03 3.30 24.10
N VAL A 251 16.94 2.86 23.23
CA VAL A 251 17.20 1.43 22.98
C VAL A 251 18.34 0.88 23.84
N THR A 252 19.14 1.74 24.48
CA THR A 252 20.19 1.28 25.42
C THR A 252 19.57 0.56 26.64
N PRO A 253 19.96 -0.69 26.94
CA PRO A 253 19.59 -1.33 28.19
C PRO A 253 20.14 -0.53 29.37
N LYS A 254 19.34 -0.38 30.44
CA LYS A 254 19.82 0.11 31.73
C LYS A 254 20.61 -0.96 32.46
#